data_AF-A0A1H3KP29-F1
#
_entry.id   AF-A0A1H3KP29-F1
#
_cell.length_a   1.000
_cell.length_b   1.000
_cell.length_c   1.000
_cell.angle_alpha   90.00
_cell.angle_beta   90.00
_cell.angle_gamma   90.00
#
_symmetry.space_group_name_H-M   'P 1'
#
loop_
_entity.id
_entity.type
_entity.pdbx_description
1 polymer ?
#
loop_
_entity_poly.entity_id
_entity_poly.type
_entity_poly.pdbx_seq_one_letter_code
_entity_poly.pdbx_strand_id
1 'polypeptide(L)'
;MRIFLRVPAFKALLSLTLLVVSASAGHAQLGVGRPVGRTMVDGIIAKVDNQIVLKSDLEGVYNQELAQAEGKPLPPDTKCKILQSLALNKLLLAKAETDSVVVDDNQVKNELDRRMGYFVQQIGSEQKLEEYYGKPLKQIKDELRTQVKEQLIQQKMQDQIAGKVSVTPREVRQYFGRMPKDSLPYYSSEVEVGQIVKIAQVNNKVKQATQAKLNELRARIVAGEDFATLAKQYSQDPGSAVEGGYLGFFKRRELVPEYEAAALRLEPGGISPVVESQFGFHVIQLIERKGDSYSTRHILLKPETGTTDTNEASKELAKLRLRVMSDSLTFAKAAKDNSDDKLTSGNGGLLQNRRDASTYLPLDQLDPAIFFTIDTMKVGSISPPLPYRTEDGKDAVRILYLKSNSPPHQANLNDDYQKIAAAALNQKKNKALDAWFALNRGTVYLEVDPEYAGCQLLNSIN
;
A
#
# COMPACT_ATOMS: atom_id res chain seq x y z
N MET A 1 -11.69 -62.42 -29.26
CA MET A 1 -12.80 -62.82 -28.37
C MET A 1 -13.17 -61.62 -27.53
N ARG A 2 -14.40 -61.12 -27.66
CA ARG A 2 -14.93 -59.90 -27.02
C ARG A 2 -15.11 -60.12 -25.53
N ILE A 3 -14.65 -59.19 -24.67
CA ILE A 3 -15.27 -58.94 -23.36
C ILE A 3 -15.34 -57.43 -23.16
N PHE A 4 -16.55 -56.91 -23.30
CA PHE A 4 -16.95 -55.56 -22.89
C PHE A 4 -17.20 -55.57 -21.37
N LEU A 5 -16.62 -54.63 -20.63
CA LEU A 5 -17.06 -54.30 -19.28
C LEU A 5 -17.52 -52.84 -19.25
N ARG A 6 -18.84 -52.70 -19.05
CA ARG A 6 -19.56 -51.44 -18.85
C ARG A 6 -19.16 -50.83 -17.52
N VAL A 7 -18.76 -49.56 -17.52
CA VAL A 7 -18.70 -48.70 -16.33
C VAL A 7 -19.97 -47.83 -16.31
N PRO A 8 -20.70 -47.73 -15.19
CA PRO A 8 -21.88 -46.88 -15.11
C PRO A 8 -21.48 -45.42 -14.96
N ALA A 9 -22.13 -44.54 -15.73
CA ALA A 9 -21.99 -43.10 -15.63
C ALA A 9 -22.63 -42.59 -14.32
N PHE A 10 -21.79 -42.19 -13.37
CA PHE A 10 -22.22 -41.40 -12.22
C PHE A 10 -22.32 -39.93 -12.67
N LYS A 11 -23.55 -39.41 -12.73
CA LYS A 11 -23.81 -37.97 -12.87
C LYS A 11 -23.39 -37.27 -11.59
N ALA A 12 -22.20 -36.68 -11.56
CA ALA A 12 -21.79 -35.75 -10.52
C ALA A 12 -22.34 -34.36 -10.88
N LEU A 13 -23.33 -33.89 -10.12
CA LEU A 13 -23.74 -32.48 -10.11
C LEU A 13 -22.58 -31.69 -9.49
N LEU A 14 -21.90 -30.89 -10.32
CA LEU A 14 -20.84 -29.99 -9.89
C LEU A 14 -21.47 -28.70 -9.33
N SER A 15 -21.92 -28.73 -8.08
CA SER A 15 -22.29 -27.52 -7.35
C SER A 15 -21.01 -26.89 -6.78
N LEU A 16 -20.35 -26.10 -7.63
CA LEU A 16 -19.16 -25.33 -7.29
C LEU A 16 -19.56 -24.09 -6.46
N THR A 17 -19.84 -24.28 -5.17
CA THR A 17 -19.92 -23.16 -4.22
C THR A 17 -18.50 -22.70 -3.90
N LEU A 18 -18.01 -21.77 -4.72
CA LEU A 18 -16.76 -21.05 -4.51
C LEU A 18 -16.90 -20.20 -3.23
N LEU A 19 -16.26 -20.64 -2.14
CA LEU A 19 -16.10 -19.84 -0.93
C LEU A 19 -15.06 -18.75 -1.23
N VAL A 20 -15.49 -17.66 -1.87
CA VAL A 20 -14.67 -16.46 -2.04
C VAL A 20 -14.61 -15.79 -0.67
N VAL A 21 -13.51 -16.03 0.04
CA VAL A 21 -13.07 -15.14 1.11
C VAL A 21 -12.64 -13.85 0.42
N SER A 22 -13.60 -12.94 0.21
CA SER A 22 -13.34 -11.58 -0.20
C SER A 22 -12.58 -10.90 0.93
N ALA A 23 -11.25 -10.91 0.79
CA ALA A 23 -10.41 -9.90 1.43
C ALA A 23 -10.95 -8.56 0.94
N SER A 24 -11.65 -7.84 1.82
CA SER A 24 -12.00 -6.44 1.65
C SER A 24 -10.71 -5.63 1.60
N ALA A 25 -10.04 -5.65 0.45
CA ALA A 25 -9.20 -4.54 0.04
C ALA A 25 -10.14 -3.34 0.03
N GLY A 26 -10.04 -2.50 1.07
CA GLY A 26 -10.75 -1.24 1.19
C GLY A 26 -10.33 -0.32 0.05
N HIS A 27 -10.89 -0.53 -1.13
CA HIS A 27 -10.99 0.47 -2.16
C HIS A 27 -12.02 1.47 -1.63
N ALA A 28 -11.54 2.45 -0.88
CA ALA A 28 -12.26 3.70 -0.78
C ALA A 28 -12.35 4.25 -2.20
N GLN A 29 -13.45 3.96 -2.90
CA GLN A 29 -13.85 4.73 -4.06
C GLN A 29 -14.70 5.88 -3.54
N LEU A 30 -14.05 7.02 -3.41
CA LEU A 30 -14.75 8.28 -3.20
C LEU A 30 -15.49 8.62 -4.48
N GLY A 31 -16.82 8.65 -4.37
CA GLY A 31 -17.78 9.33 -5.23
C GLY A 31 -17.48 9.33 -6.72
N VAL A 32 -18.25 8.53 -7.48
CA VAL A 32 -18.46 8.78 -8.91
C VAL A 32 -18.80 10.26 -9.08
N GLY A 33 -17.96 11.00 -9.81
CA GLY A 33 -18.21 12.40 -10.12
C GLY A 33 -19.59 12.55 -10.76
N ARG A 34 -20.45 13.37 -10.14
CA ARG A 34 -21.78 13.69 -10.68
C ARG A 34 -21.60 14.33 -12.07
N PRO A 35 -22.12 13.75 -13.16
CA PRO A 35 -22.21 14.48 -14.41
C PRO A 35 -23.22 15.63 -14.22
N VAL A 36 -22.80 16.85 -14.54
CA VAL A 36 -23.67 18.03 -14.53
C VAL A 36 -24.63 17.90 -15.72
N GLY A 37 -25.79 17.30 -15.46
CA GLY A 37 -26.85 17.15 -16.44
C GLY A 37 -28.20 16.97 -15.76
N ARG A 38 -29.03 18.03 -15.79
CA ARG A 38 -30.39 18.14 -15.24
C ARG A 38 -30.51 17.77 -13.76
N THR A 39 -30.89 18.75 -12.92
CA THR A 39 -31.39 18.52 -11.56
C THR A 39 -32.69 17.71 -11.62
N MET A 40 -32.57 16.40 -11.76
CA MET A 40 -33.56 15.47 -11.24
C MET A 40 -33.49 15.60 -9.72
N VAL A 41 -34.60 15.94 -9.08
CA VAL A 41 -34.71 15.91 -7.62
C VAL A 41 -34.47 14.46 -7.20
N ASP A 42 -33.41 14.24 -6.41
CA ASP A 42 -33.06 12.91 -5.91
C ASP A 42 -34.17 12.41 -4.98
N GLY A 43 -34.72 11.23 -5.28
CA GLY A 43 -35.88 10.69 -4.59
C GLY A 43 -35.49 10.03 -3.27
N ILE A 44 -36.27 10.25 -2.22
CA ILE A 44 -36.15 9.49 -0.96
C ILE A 44 -36.88 8.17 -1.17
N ILE A 45 -36.15 7.05 -1.07
CA ILE A 45 -36.72 5.71 -1.30
C ILE A 45 -36.99 4.94 0.01
N ALA A 46 -36.34 5.34 1.10
CA ALA A 46 -36.65 4.87 2.43
C ALA A 46 -36.26 5.92 3.48
N LYS A 47 -36.93 5.88 4.63
CA LYS A 47 -36.66 6.73 5.79
C LYS A 47 -36.78 5.92 7.08
N VAL A 48 -35.75 6.00 7.91
CA VAL A 48 -35.64 5.35 9.23
C VAL A 48 -35.51 6.47 10.27
N ASP A 49 -36.59 6.81 10.96
CA ASP A 49 -36.71 8.04 11.77
C ASP A 49 -36.25 9.29 11.01
N ASN A 50 -35.19 9.96 11.46
CA ASN A 50 -34.62 11.15 10.81
C ASN A 50 -33.60 10.81 9.71
N GLN A 51 -33.31 9.53 9.49
CA GLN A 51 -32.26 9.07 8.59
C GLN A 51 -32.87 8.64 7.25
N ILE A 52 -32.44 9.28 6.15
CA ILE A 52 -32.97 9.04 4.81
C ILE A 52 -32.04 8.15 3.97
N VAL A 53 -32.63 7.36 3.07
CA VAL A 53 -31.95 6.65 1.99
C VAL A 53 -32.38 7.26 0.66
N LEU A 54 -31.42 7.73 -0.12
CA LEU A 54 -31.67 8.33 -1.42
C LEU A 54 -31.63 7.27 -2.53
N LYS A 55 -32.33 7.53 -3.64
CA LYS A 55 -32.27 6.70 -4.84
C LYS A 55 -30.85 6.64 -5.39
N SER A 56 -30.12 7.75 -5.33
CA SER A 56 -28.72 7.80 -5.74
C SER A 56 -27.79 6.93 -4.90
N ASP A 57 -28.07 6.74 -3.60
CA ASP A 57 -27.29 5.84 -2.73
C ASP A 57 -27.45 4.38 -3.21
N LEU A 58 -28.68 3.96 -3.49
CA LEU A 58 -28.99 2.62 -3.99
C LEU A 58 -28.37 2.37 -5.36
N GLU A 59 -28.60 3.28 -6.33
CA GLU A 59 -28.06 3.11 -7.68
C GLU A 59 -26.53 3.20 -7.72
N GLY A 60 -25.93 4.02 -6.84
CA GLY A 60 -24.47 4.10 -6.71
C GLY A 60 -23.85 2.76 -6.33
N VAL A 61 -24.37 2.11 -5.29
CA VAL A 61 -23.89 0.78 -4.86
C VAL A 61 -24.23 -0.28 -5.91
N TYR A 62 -25.43 -0.25 -6.50
CA TYR A 62 -25.81 -1.21 -7.53
C TYR A 62 -24.92 -1.15 -8.77
N ASN A 63 -24.55 0.05 -9.23
CA ASN A 63 -23.63 0.23 -10.36
C ASN A 63 -22.21 -0.24 -10.03
N GLN A 64 -21.79 -0.10 -8.77
CA GLN A 64 -20.50 -0.63 -8.32
C GLN A 64 -20.49 -2.17 -8.33
N GLU A 65 -21.55 -2.82 -7.84
CA GLU A 65 -21.73 -4.28 -7.93
C GLU A 65 -21.76 -4.77 -9.39
N LEU A 66 -22.42 -4.02 -10.27
CA LEU A 66 -22.48 -4.34 -11.69
C LEU A 66 -21.10 -4.27 -12.37
N ALA A 67 -20.28 -3.27 -12.00
CA ALA A 67 -18.91 -3.14 -12.49
C ALA A 67 -18.02 -4.31 -12.02
N GLN A 68 -18.22 -4.81 -10.80
CA GLN A 68 -17.49 -5.96 -10.25
C GLN A 68 -17.94 -7.30 -10.84
N ALA A 69 -19.17 -7.38 -11.36
CA ALA A 69 -19.70 -8.61 -11.94
C ALA A 69 -19.07 -8.97 -13.30
N GLU A 70 -18.18 -8.13 -13.86
CA GLU A 70 -17.46 -8.36 -15.11
C GLU A 70 -18.37 -8.81 -16.28
N GLY A 71 -19.57 -8.22 -16.35
CA GLY A 71 -20.58 -8.53 -17.38
C GLY A 71 -21.50 -9.71 -17.08
N LYS A 72 -21.39 -10.36 -15.92
CA LYS A 72 -22.36 -11.36 -15.46
C LYS A 72 -23.63 -10.67 -14.91
N PRO A 73 -24.83 -11.22 -15.18
CA PRO A 73 -26.06 -10.66 -14.64
C PRO A 73 -26.11 -10.81 -13.12
N LEU A 74 -26.49 -9.74 -12.44
CA LEU A 74 -26.71 -9.76 -10.99
C LEU A 74 -28.03 -10.49 -10.66
N PRO A 75 -28.14 -11.13 -9.49
CA PRO A 75 -29.39 -11.69 -9.00
C PRO A 75 -30.54 -10.64 -9.01
N PRO A 76 -31.78 -11.02 -9.37
CA PRO A 76 -32.89 -10.08 -9.44
C PRO A 76 -33.21 -9.34 -8.13
N ASP A 77 -32.85 -9.93 -6.98
CA ASP A 77 -33.10 -9.39 -5.64
C ASP A 77 -31.98 -8.46 -5.13
N THR A 78 -30.94 -8.22 -5.93
CA THR A 78 -29.75 -7.44 -5.52
C THR A 78 -30.12 -6.04 -5.05
N LYS A 79 -31.03 -5.34 -5.76
CA LYS A 79 -31.46 -3.99 -5.35
C LYS A 79 -32.15 -4.00 -3.97
N CYS A 80 -32.98 -5.00 -3.69
CA CYS A 80 -33.60 -5.14 -2.37
C CYS A 80 -32.57 -5.43 -1.28
N LYS A 81 -31.57 -6.28 -1.53
CA LYS A 81 -30.47 -6.57 -0.58
C LYS A 81 -29.63 -5.33 -0.28
N ILE A 82 -29.31 -4.53 -1.30
CA ILE A 82 -28.60 -3.26 -1.12
C ILE A 82 -29.46 -2.30 -0.29
N LEU A 83 -30.72 -2.13 -0.64
CA LEU A 83 -31.63 -1.24 0.08
C LEU A 83 -31.82 -1.68 1.54
N GLN A 84 -31.90 -2.99 1.80
CA GLN A 84 -31.92 -3.56 3.15
C GLN A 84 -30.65 -3.21 3.93
N SER A 85 -29.46 -3.37 3.33
CA SER A 85 -28.18 -2.97 3.94
C SER A 85 -28.14 -1.47 4.27
N LEU A 86 -28.60 -0.61 3.34
CA LEU A 86 -28.70 0.84 3.56
C LEU A 86 -29.66 1.18 4.70
N ALA A 87 -30.82 0.52 4.77
CA ALA A 87 -31.78 0.71 5.85
C ALA A 87 -31.21 0.28 7.22
N LEU A 88 -30.45 -0.82 7.28
CA LEU A 88 -29.76 -1.25 8.51
C LEU A 88 -28.69 -0.25 8.95
N ASN A 89 -27.96 0.35 8.01
CA ASN A 89 -26.99 1.41 8.32
C ASN A 89 -27.69 2.67 8.87
N LYS A 90 -28.86 3.02 8.33
CA LYS A 90 -29.67 4.15 8.83
C LYS A 90 -30.30 3.84 10.19
N LEU A 91 -30.67 2.60 10.47
CA LEU A 91 -31.08 2.13 11.80
C LEU A 91 -29.95 2.28 12.82
N LEU A 92 -28.70 1.93 12.48
CA LEU A 92 -27.54 2.17 13.35
C LEU A 92 -27.39 3.67 13.68
N LEU A 93 -27.57 4.55 12.68
CA LEU A 93 -27.47 6.00 12.87
C LEU A 93 -28.60 6.55 13.75
N ALA A 94 -29.85 6.14 13.52
CA ALA A 94 -31.00 6.56 14.33
C ALA A 94 -30.84 6.13 15.81
N LYS A 95 -30.37 4.91 16.03
CA LYS A 95 -30.07 4.42 17.39
C LYS A 95 -28.86 5.11 18.00
N ALA A 96 -27.81 5.38 17.23
CA ALA A 96 -26.66 6.15 17.70
C ALA A 96 -27.07 7.56 18.15
N GLU A 97 -28.00 8.22 17.44
CA GLU A 97 -28.56 9.51 17.85
C GLU A 97 -29.31 9.40 19.19
N THR A 98 -30.16 8.39 19.34
CA THR A 98 -30.92 8.12 20.58
C THR A 98 -30.00 7.79 21.75
N ASP A 99 -28.98 6.96 21.52
CA ASP A 99 -28.04 6.48 22.53
C ASP A 99 -26.87 7.46 22.75
N SER A 100 -26.93 8.66 22.15
CA SER A 100 -25.95 9.74 22.26
C SER A 100 -24.52 9.34 21.85
N VAL A 101 -24.40 8.46 20.86
CA VAL A 101 -23.14 7.99 20.28
C VAL A 101 -22.65 9.01 19.24
N VAL A 102 -21.84 9.95 19.70
CA VAL A 102 -21.30 11.04 18.86
C VAL A 102 -19.84 10.82 18.48
N VAL A 103 -19.42 11.36 17.35
CA VAL A 103 -18.02 11.41 16.89
C VAL A 103 -17.57 12.87 16.87
N ASP A 104 -16.37 13.13 17.40
CA ASP A 104 -15.80 14.46 17.46
C ASP A 104 -15.38 14.97 16.06
N ASP A 105 -15.53 16.27 15.82
CA ASP A 105 -15.23 16.87 14.52
C ASP A 105 -13.75 16.75 14.13
N ASN A 106 -12.83 16.66 15.09
CA ASN A 106 -11.42 16.40 14.81
C ASN A 106 -11.19 14.97 14.33
N GLN A 107 -11.96 14.00 14.82
CA GLN A 107 -11.88 12.62 14.31
C GLN A 107 -12.32 12.56 12.85
N VAL A 108 -13.39 13.27 12.49
CA VAL A 108 -13.86 13.38 11.09
C VAL A 108 -12.79 14.05 10.22
N LYS A 109 -12.20 15.16 10.70
CA LYS A 109 -11.13 15.85 9.98
C LYS A 109 -9.92 14.95 9.74
N ASN A 110 -9.43 14.28 10.78
CA ASN A 110 -8.26 13.41 10.68
C ASN A 110 -8.51 12.23 9.73
N GLU A 111 -9.72 11.68 9.74
CA GLU A 111 -10.12 10.63 8.81
C GLU A 111 -10.14 11.11 7.36
N LEU A 112 -10.70 12.30 7.11
CA LEU A 112 -10.67 12.94 5.79
C LEU A 112 -9.23 13.20 5.34
N ASP A 113 -8.39 13.75 6.20
CA ASP A 113 -6.98 14.02 5.89
C ASP A 113 -6.22 12.73 5.56
N ARG A 114 -6.44 11.65 6.32
CA ARG A 114 -5.86 10.32 6.05
C ARG A 114 -6.31 9.76 4.71
N ARG A 115 -7.61 9.80 4.42
CA ARG A 115 -8.17 9.33 3.14
C ARG A 115 -7.61 10.13 1.97
N MET A 116 -7.61 11.47 2.08
CA MET A 116 -7.03 12.33 1.04
C MET A 116 -5.54 12.06 0.84
N GLY A 117 -4.78 11.87 1.91
CA GLY A 117 -3.37 11.51 1.84
C GLY A 117 -3.11 10.24 1.03
N TYR A 118 -3.96 9.21 1.20
CA TYR A 118 -3.89 8.00 0.39
C TYR A 118 -4.09 8.27 -1.11
N PHE A 119 -5.11 9.05 -1.49
CA PHE A 119 -5.34 9.39 -2.91
C PHE A 119 -4.25 10.28 -3.50
N VAL A 120 -3.78 11.26 -2.72
CA VAL A 120 -2.66 12.13 -3.10
C VAL A 120 -1.41 11.30 -3.37
N GLN A 121 -1.11 10.30 -2.55
CA GLN A 121 0.02 9.41 -2.75
C GLN A 121 -0.14 8.55 -4.02
N GLN A 122 -1.35 8.04 -4.27
CA GLN A 122 -1.62 7.18 -5.43
C GLN A 122 -1.56 7.97 -6.76
N ILE A 123 -2.03 9.23 -6.78
CA ILE A 123 -2.06 10.06 -8.00
C ILE A 123 -0.78 10.92 -8.17
N GLY A 124 -0.03 11.13 -7.09
CA GLY A 124 1.28 11.76 -7.05
C GLY A 124 1.31 13.17 -6.45
N SER A 125 0.23 13.94 -6.51
CA SER A 125 0.15 15.27 -5.87
C SER A 125 -1.28 15.72 -5.62
N GLU A 126 -1.44 16.70 -4.72
CA GLU A 126 -2.73 17.36 -4.45
C GLU A 126 -3.29 18.05 -5.70
N GLN A 127 -2.45 18.75 -6.46
CA GLN A 127 -2.86 19.44 -7.69
C GLN A 127 -3.44 18.48 -8.73
N LYS A 128 -2.83 17.30 -8.91
CA LYS A 128 -3.36 16.27 -9.82
C LYS A 128 -4.69 15.71 -9.35
N LEU A 129 -4.89 15.59 -8.05
CA LEU A 129 -6.15 15.16 -7.48
C LEU A 129 -7.26 16.18 -7.74
N GLU A 130 -6.96 17.47 -7.55
CA GLU A 130 -7.90 18.56 -7.84
C GLU A 130 -8.25 18.62 -9.34
N GLU A 131 -7.26 18.43 -10.22
CA GLU A 131 -7.47 18.36 -11.68
C GLU A 131 -8.35 17.18 -12.07
N TYR A 132 -8.07 15.99 -11.53
CA TYR A 132 -8.83 14.76 -11.82
C TYR A 132 -10.31 14.89 -11.42
N TYR A 133 -10.59 15.52 -10.28
CA TYR A 133 -11.96 15.72 -9.79
C TYR A 133 -12.59 17.04 -10.25
N GLY A 134 -11.83 17.94 -10.87
CA GLY A 134 -12.28 19.26 -11.32
C GLY A 134 -12.71 20.21 -10.20
N LYS A 135 -12.20 20.02 -8.97
CA LYS A 135 -12.58 20.84 -7.79
C LYS A 135 -11.48 20.86 -6.72
N PRO A 136 -11.42 21.93 -5.89
CA PRO A 136 -10.42 22.04 -4.84
C PRO A 136 -10.52 20.94 -3.78
N LEU A 137 -9.40 20.52 -3.19
CA LEU A 137 -9.32 19.47 -2.18
C LEU A 137 -10.21 19.77 -0.98
N LYS A 138 -10.27 21.04 -0.57
CA LYS A 138 -11.15 21.49 0.50
C LYS A 138 -12.63 21.18 0.20
N GLN A 139 -13.08 21.48 -1.02
CA GLN A 139 -14.45 21.20 -1.44
C GLN A 139 -14.74 19.70 -1.46
N ILE A 140 -13.78 18.88 -1.92
CA ILE A 140 -13.88 17.41 -1.86
C ILE A 140 -14.07 16.94 -0.41
N LYS A 141 -13.24 17.44 0.52
CA LYS A 141 -13.35 17.12 1.94
C LYS A 141 -14.70 17.55 2.53
N ASP A 142 -15.19 18.72 2.17
CA ASP A 142 -16.46 19.25 2.66
C ASP A 142 -17.66 18.42 2.17
N GLU A 143 -17.66 18.03 0.89
CA GLU A 143 -18.70 17.15 0.32
C GLU A 143 -18.72 15.76 0.98
N LEU A 144 -17.55 15.23 1.35
CA LEU A 144 -17.41 13.91 1.97
C LEU A 144 -17.62 13.94 3.49
N ARG A 145 -17.59 15.11 4.12
CA ARG A 145 -17.59 15.26 5.57
C ARG A 145 -18.76 14.55 6.23
N THR A 146 -19.97 14.75 5.70
CA THR A 146 -21.19 14.13 6.24
C THR A 146 -21.13 12.62 6.14
N GLN A 147 -20.76 12.09 4.96
CA GLN A 147 -20.65 10.65 4.72
C GLN A 147 -19.59 10.01 5.64
N VAL A 148 -18.43 10.65 5.79
CA VAL A 148 -17.36 10.16 6.69
C VAL A 148 -17.82 10.21 8.15
N LYS A 149 -18.51 11.27 8.57
CA LYS A 149 -19.06 11.37 9.92
C LYS A 149 -20.07 10.26 10.20
N GLU A 150 -21.01 10.02 9.30
CA GLU A 150 -21.97 8.92 9.41
C GLU A 150 -21.28 7.56 9.52
N GLN A 151 -20.27 7.31 8.68
CA GLN A 151 -19.49 6.07 8.73
C GLN A 151 -18.76 5.88 10.07
N LEU A 152 -18.15 6.94 10.61
CA LEU A 152 -17.46 6.87 11.91
C LEU A 152 -18.45 6.64 13.06
N ILE A 153 -19.65 7.23 13.00
CA ILE A 153 -20.70 6.98 14.00
C ILE A 153 -21.15 5.52 13.92
N GLN A 154 -21.39 4.99 12.72
CA GLN A 154 -21.74 3.57 12.53
C GLN A 154 -20.64 2.64 13.08
N GLN A 155 -19.37 2.92 12.78
CA GLN A 155 -18.25 2.14 13.29
C GLN A 155 -18.19 2.18 14.83
N LYS A 156 -18.34 3.37 15.42
CA LYS A 156 -18.38 3.54 16.89
C LYS A 156 -19.56 2.80 17.52
N MET A 157 -20.72 2.81 16.88
CA MET A 157 -21.90 2.08 17.33
C MET A 157 -21.67 0.56 17.27
N GLN A 158 -21.13 0.06 16.16
CA GLN A 158 -20.76 -1.35 16.02
C GLN A 158 -19.74 -1.79 17.07
N ASP A 159 -18.76 -0.95 17.39
CA ASP A 159 -17.78 -1.20 18.45
C ASP A 159 -18.40 -1.19 19.85
N GLN A 160 -19.43 -0.36 20.11
CA GLN A 160 -20.17 -0.43 21.37
C GLN A 160 -20.96 -1.73 21.52
N ILE A 161 -21.55 -2.23 20.41
CA ILE A 161 -22.34 -3.47 20.39
C ILE A 161 -21.43 -4.70 20.52
N ALA A 162 -20.37 -4.75 19.70
CA ALA A 162 -19.58 -5.96 19.47
C ALA A 162 -18.11 -5.87 19.95
N GLY A 163 -17.63 -4.71 20.40
CA GLY A 163 -16.22 -4.50 20.75
C GLY A 163 -15.77 -5.26 21.99
N LYS A 164 -16.67 -5.51 22.95
CA LYS A 164 -16.40 -6.30 24.16
C LYS A 164 -16.56 -7.81 23.95
N VAL A 165 -17.02 -8.23 22.76
CA VAL A 165 -17.18 -9.65 22.45
C VAL A 165 -15.79 -10.29 22.38
N SER A 166 -15.60 -11.36 23.13
CA SER A 166 -14.40 -12.21 23.08
C SER A 166 -14.78 -13.64 22.73
N VAL A 167 -13.80 -14.43 22.30
CA VAL A 167 -13.97 -15.85 22.01
C VAL A 167 -13.06 -16.69 22.93
N THR A 168 -13.61 -17.75 23.51
CA THR A 168 -12.87 -18.71 24.34
C THR A 168 -12.29 -19.84 23.48
N PRO A 169 -11.22 -20.54 23.92
CA PRO A 169 -10.69 -21.69 23.18
C PRO A 169 -11.72 -22.80 22.90
N ARG A 170 -12.69 -22.97 23.79
CA ARG A 170 -13.81 -23.90 23.60
C ARG A 170 -14.71 -23.47 22.44
N GLU A 171 -15.04 -22.19 22.36
CA GLU A 171 -15.86 -21.64 21.28
C GLU A 171 -15.13 -21.71 19.93
N VAL A 172 -13.80 -21.48 19.91
CA VAL A 172 -12.98 -21.67 18.70
C VAL A 172 -13.08 -23.11 18.20
N ARG A 173 -12.94 -24.10 19.09
CA ARG A 173 -13.11 -25.52 18.72
C ARG A 173 -14.51 -25.86 18.23
N GLN A 174 -15.54 -25.28 18.84
CA GLN A 174 -16.94 -25.47 18.42
C GLN A 174 -17.22 -24.82 17.06
N TYR A 175 -16.70 -23.62 16.83
CA TYR A 175 -16.77 -22.94 15.53
C TYR A 175 -16.13 -23.80 14.45
N PHE A 176 -14.90 -24.25 14.68
CA PHE A 176 -14.17 -25.10 13.74
C PHE A 176 -14.87 -26.43 13.49
N GLY A 177 -15.34 -27.11 14.55
CA GLY A 177 -16.02 -28.40 14.44
C GLY A 177 -17.39 -28.37 13.75
N ARG A 178 -17.99 -27.18 13.56
CA ARG A 178 -19.24 -27.02 12.79
C ARG A 178 -19.00 -26.86 11.30
N MET A 179 -17.78 -26.54 10.87
CA MET A 179 -17.46 -26.38 9.46
C MET A 179 -17.41 -27.77 8.79
N PRO A 180 -18.12 -27.98 7.66
CA PRO A 180 -17.97 -29.20 6.88
C PRO A 180 -16.52 -29.38 6.44
N LYS A 181 -16.00 -30.62 6.51
CA LYS A 181 -14.59 -30.92 6.21
C LYS A 181 -14.19 -30.58 4.77
N ASP A 182 -15.13 -30.72 3.84
CA ASP A 182 -15.00 -30.36 2.43
C ASP A 182 -15.07 -28.85 2.18
N SER A 183 -15.55 -28.08 3.15
CA SER A 183 -15.65 -26.61 3.11
C SER A 183 -14.58 -25.91 3.94
N LEU A 184 -13.61 -26.66 4.49
CA LEU A 184 -12.51 -26.06 5.24
C LEU A 184 -11.64 -25.19 4.31
N PRO A 185 -11.28 -23.96 4.73
CA PRO A 185 -10.37 -23.12 3.97
C PRO A 185 -9.08 -23.87 3.67
N TYR A 186 -8.62 -23.74 2.43
CA TYR A 186 -7.31 -24.23 2.03
C TYR A 186 -6.29 -23.11 2.19
N TYR A 187 -5.24 -23.35 2.96
CA TYR A 187 -4.13 -22.42 3.08
C TYR A 187 -3.01 -22.86 2.14
N SER A 188 -2.61 -21.94 1.26
CA SER A 188 -1.40 -22.11 0.46
C SER A 188 -0.19 -22.19 1.37
N SER A 189 0.92 -22.71 0.83
CA SER A 189 2.19 -22.66 1.55
C SER A 189 2.52 -21.23 1.94
N GLU A 190 2.84 -21.06 3.22
CA GLU A 190 3.35 -19.80 3.77
C GLU A 190 4.79 -20.01 4.20
N VAL A 191 5.61 -19.00 3.97
CA VAL A 191 7.01 -19.00 4.40
C VAL A 191 7.29 -17.78 5.25
N GLU A 192 8.24 -17.92 6.16
CA GLU A 192 8.88 -16.77 6.79
C GLU A 192 10.28 -16.63 6.19
N VAL A 193 10.51 -15.51 5.51
CA VAL A 193 11.80 -15.21 4.88
C VAL A 193 12.40 -13.96 5.52
N GLY A 194 13.62 -14.10 6.00
CA GLY A 194 14.46 -12.98 6.44
C GLY A 194 15.38 -12.50 5.32
N GLN A 195 15.71 -11.21 5.31
CA GLN A 195 16.74 -10.66 4.43
C GLN A 195 17.71 -9.74 5.18
N ILE A 196 18.95 -9.71 4.69
CA ILE A 196 19.93 -8.67 5.02
C ILE A 196 20.42 -8.08 3.71
N VAL A 197 20.28 -6.77 3.57
CA VAL A 197 20.63 -6.04 2.34
C VAL A 197 21.84 -5.16 2.60
N LYS A 198 22.76 -5.12 1.64
CA LYS A 198 23.87 -4.17 1.57
C LYS A 198 23.79 -3.41 0.26
N ILE A 199 23.67 -2.09 0.34
CA ILE A 199 23.69 -1.24 -0.86
C ILE A 199 25.11 -1.29 -1.44
N ALA A 200 25.20 -1.55 -2.75
CA ALA A 200 26.48 -1.58 -3.41
C ALA A 200 27.07 -0.17 -3.38
N GLN A 201 28.26 -0.04 -2.81
CA GLN A 201 28.96 1.23 -2.82
C GLN A 201 29.42 1.52 -4.25
N VAL A 202 29.26 2.77 -4.68
CA VAL A 202 29.91 3.24 -5.92
C VAL A 202 31.40 3.03 -5.72
N ASN A 203 32.00 2.22 -6.59
CA ASN A 203 33.42 1.89 -6.52
C ASN A 203 34.24 3.19 -6.41
N ASN A 204 35.12 3.31 -5.41
CA ASN A 204 35.97 4.49 -5.24
C ASN A 204 36.75 4.82 -6.52
N LYS A 205 37.10 3.80 -7.33
CA LYS A 205 37.73 3.98 -8.65
C LYS A 205 36.83 4.71 -9.64
N VAL A 206 35.53 4.43 -9.61
CA VAL A 206 34.52 5.10 -10.47
C VAL A 206 34.28 6.51 -9.98
N LYS A 207 34.16 6.73 -8.67
CA LYS A 207 34.11 8.09 -8.11
C LYS A 207 35.34 8.91 -8.51
N GLN A 208 36.54 8.33 -8.39
CA GLN A 208 37.79 8.96 -8.81
C GLN A 208 37.83 9.22 -10.32
N ALA A 209 37.34 8.28 -11.16
CA ALA A 209 37.26 8.48 -12.60
C ALA A 209 36.28 9.59 -12.98
N THR A 210 35.09 9.64 -12.37
CA THR A 210 34.12 10.72 -12.55
C THR A 210 34.69 12.06 -12.11
N GLN A 211 35.37 12.11 -10.95
CA GLN A 211 36.04 13.31 -10.47
C GLN A 211 37.19 13.73 -11.40
N ALA A 212 38.00 12.79 -11.90
CA ALA A 212 39.07 13.06 -12.85
C ALA A 212 38.51 13.63 -14.17
N LYS A 213 37.41 13.06 -14.68
CA LYS A 213 36.75 13.56 -15.88
C LYS A 213 36.22 14.97 -15.68
N LEU A 214 35.60 15.25 -14.54
CA LEU A 214 35.08 16.58 -14.25
C LEU A 214 36.21 17.60 -14.01
N ASN A 215 37.34 17.18 -13.45
CA ASN A 215 38.55 18.00 -13.36
C ASN A 215 39.16 18.30 -14.75
N GLU A 216 39.14 17.36 -15.68
CA GLU A 216 39.54 17.59 -17.09
C GLU A 216 38.65 18.66 -17.74
N LEU A 217 37.33 18.55 -17.59
CA LEU A 217 36.38 19.55 -18.10
C LEU A 217 36.63 20.92 -17.46
N ARG A 218 36.86 20.97 -16.14
CA ARG A 218 37.23 22.21 -15.45
C ARG A 218 38.51 22.83 -16.02
N ALA A 219 39.55 22.03 -16.26
CA ALA A 219 40.81 22.52 -16.82
C ALA A 219 40.60 23.12 -18.23
N ARG A 220 39.76 22.49 -19.06
CA ARG A 220 39.37 23.01 -20.37
C ARG A 220 38.65 24.35 -20.29
N ILE A 221 37.69 24.49 -19.35
CA ILE A 221 36.99 25.75 -19.11
C ILE A 221 37.98 26.84 -18.68
N VAL A 222 38.89 26.54 -17.74
CA VAL A 222 39.89 27.50 -17.26
C VAL A 222 40.87 27.88 -18.38
N ALA A 223 41.15 26.98 -19.33
CA ALA A 223 41.95 27.26 -20.52
C ALA A 223 41.21 28.09 -21.60
N GLY A 224 39.94 28.43 -21.38
CA GLY A 224 39.16 29.32 -22.24
C GLY A 224 38.10 28.63 -23.11
N GLU A 225 37.88 27.33 -22.95
CA GLU A 225 36.76 26.65 -23.63
C GLU A 225 35.41 27.08 -23.02
N ASP A 226 34.38 27.20 -23.86
CA ASP A 226 33.07 27.68 -23.43
C ASP A 226 32.39 26.68 -22.48
N PHE A 227 32.04 27.17 -21.28
CA PHE A 227 31.36 26.39 -20.25
C PHE A 227 30.04 25.83 -20.76
N ALA A 228 29.24 26.64 -21.46
CA ALA A 228 27.90 26.26 -21.88
C ALA A 228 27.94 25.11 -22.89
N THR A 229 28.93 25.11 -23.80
CA THR A 229 29.17 24.03 -24.75
C THR A 229 29.52 22.72 -24.05
N LEU A 230 30.44 22.75 -23.08
CA LEU A 230 30.82 21.57 -22.29
C LEU A 230 29.66 21.07 -21.42
N ALA A 231 28.86 21.97 -20.86
CA ALA A 231 27.66 21.60 -20.11
C ALA A 231 26.62 20.90 -20.99
N LYS A 232 26.34 21.42 -22.19
CA LYS A 232 25.44 20.77 -23.16
C LYS A 232 25.91 19.38 -23.58
N GLN A 233 27.22 19.21 -23.73
CA GLN A 233 27.79 17.96 -24.23
C GLN A 233 27.94 16.88 -23.15
N TYR A 234 28.28 17.27 -21.91
CA TYR A 234 28.70 16.31 -20.88
C TYR A 234 27.83 16.32 -19.63
N SER A 235 27.06 17.38 -19.34
CA SER A 235 26.27 17.44 -18.11
C SER A 235 25.12 16.43 -18.16
N GLN A 236 24.99 15.68 -17.07
CA GLN A 236 23.93 14.70 -16.83
C GLN A 236 22.79 15.28 -15.96
N ASP A 237 22.73 16.60 -15.84
CA ASP A 237 21.57 17.29 -15.27
C ASP A 237 20.56 17.62 -16.38
N PRO A 238 19.43 16.90 -16.49
CA PRO A 238 18.49 17.06 -17.61
C PRO A 238 17.83 18.44 -17.64
N GLY A 239 17.72 19.12 -16.49
CA GLY A 239 17.07 20.43 -16.39
C GLY A 239 17.92 21.58 -16.92
N SER A 240 19.22 21.57 -16.64
CA SER A 240 20.10 22.69 -17.00
C SER A 240 21.06 22.39 -18.15
N ALA A 241 21.36 21.12 -18.47
CA ALA A 241 22.34 20.78 -19.51
C ALA A 241 22.01 21.44 -20.85
N VAL A 242 20.75 21.39 -21.29
CA VAL A 242 20.29 21.98 -22.56
C VAL A 242 20.47 23.51 -22.61
N GLU A 243 20.44 24.17 -21.46
CA GLU A 243 20.65 25.62 -21.29
C GLU A 243 22.12 25.96 -20.91
N GLY A 244 23.07 25.09 -21.24
CA GLY A 244 24.48 25.33 -20.95
C GLY A 244 24.82 25.28 -19.47
N GLY A 245 24.05 24.50 -18.71
CA GLY A 245 24.20 24.31 -17.28
C GLY A 245 23.58 25.40 -16.43
N TYR A 246 22.91 26.39 -17.02
CA TYR A 246 22.33 27.53 -16.30
C TYR A 246 21.13 27.11 -15.45
N LEU A 247 21.15 27.48 -14.16
CA LEU A 247 20.10 27.11 -13.21
C LEU A 247 19.13 28.26 -12.90
N GLY A 248 19.42 29.49 -13.34
CA GLY A 248 18.63 30.66 -12.96
C GLY A 248 19.08 31.30 -11.65
N PHE A 249 18.22 32.14 -11.07
CA PHE A 249 18.49 32.83 -9.81
C PHE A 249 17.92 32.06 -8.63
N PHE A 250 18.74 31.88 -7.59
CA PHE A 250 18.35 31.29 -6.32
C PHE A 250 18.65 32.25 -5.17
N LYS A 251 17.87 32.13 -4.10
CA LYS A 251 18.19 32.67 -2.78
C LYS A 251 18.93 31.62 -1.96
N ARG A 252 19.52 32.07 -0.84
CA ARG A 252 20.18 31.16 0.10
C ARG A 252 19.22 30.09 0.61
N ARG A 253 19.74 28.88 0.79
CA ARG A 253 19.05 27.65 1.24
C ARG A 253 18.06 27.05 0.24
N GLU A 254 18.09 27.47 -1.03
CA GLU A 254 17.26 26.87 -2.08
C GLU A 254 18.00 25.76 -2.84
N LEU A 255 19.33 25.71 -2.78
CA LEU A 255 20.17 24.65 -3.35
C LEU A 255 20.75 23.74 -2.26
N VAL A 256 21.21 22.55 -2.66
CA VAL A 256 21.82 21.59 -1.71
C VAL A 256 23.05 22.20 -1.02
N PRO A 257 23.27 21.94 0.29
CA PRO A 257 24.25 22.67 1.09
C PRO A 257 25.68 22.65 0.51
N GLU A 258 26.12 21.51 -0.02
CA GLU A 258 27.46 21.34 -0.59
C GLU A 258 27.65 22.20 -1.84
N TYR A 259 26.63 22.26 -2.69
CA TYR A 259 26.64 23.07 -3.91
C TYR A 259 26.62 24.56 -3.57
N GLU A 260 25.69 24.99 -2.70
CA GLU A 260 25.53 26.39 -2.30
C GLU A 260 26.81 26.92 -1.63
N ALA A 261 27.39 26.16 -0.70
CA ALA A 261 28.61 26.56 -0.01
C ALA A 261 29.79 26.74 -0.99
N ALA A 262 29.88 25.93 -2.03
CA ALA A 262 30.91 26.07 -3.05
C ALA A 262 30.65 27.28 -3.96
N ALA A 263 29.41 27.49 -4.41
CA ALA A 263 29.04 28.61 -5.27
C ALA A 263 29.26 29.97 -4.60
N LEU A 264 28.89 30.10 -3.31
CA LEU A 264 28.98 31.34 -2.56
C LEU A 264 30.43 31.72 -2.14
N ARG A 265 31.39 30.81 -2.31
CA ARG A 265 32.83 31.09 -2.12
C ARG A 265 33.49 31.69 -3.36
N LEU A 266 32.81 31.66 -4.51
CA LEU A 266 33.34 32.17 -5.77
C LEU A 266 33.02 33.65 -5.93
N GLU A 267 33.92 34.38 -6.57
CA GLU A 267 33.59 35.68 -7.15
C GLU A 267 32.77 35.48 -8.45
N PRO A 268 31.96 36.47 -8.89
CA PRO A 268 31.27 36.42 -10.17
C PRO A 268 32.24 36.10 -11.33
N GLY A 269 31.87 35.14 -12.16
CA GLY A 269 32.71 34.54 -13.20
C GLY A 269 33.63 33.40 -12.72
N GLY A 270 33.83 33.24 -11.41
CA GLY A 270 34.70 32.23 -10.82
C GLY A 270 34.15 30.81 -10.96
N ILE A 271 35.08 29.84 -11.06
CA ILE A 271 34.79 28.41 -11.25
C ILE A 271 35.28 27.61 -10.03
N SER A 272 34.41 26.77 -9.47
CA SER A 272 34.73 25.94 -8.31
C SER A 272 35.71 24.81 -8.64
N PRO A 273 36.38 24.25 -7.62
CA PRO A 273 36.83 22.86 -7.65
C PRO A 273 35.66 21.90 -7.88
N VAL A 274 35.95 20.62 -8.14
CA VAL A 274 34.91 19.58 -8.18
C VAL A 274 34.30 19.39 -6.78
N VAL A 275 32.97 19.38 -6.71
CA VAL A 275 32.18 19.26 -5.47
C VAL A 275 31.30 18.01 -5.54
N GLU A 276 31.29 17.18 -4.50
CA GLU A 276 30.38 16.03 -4.39
C GLU A 276 29.08 16.46 -3.67
N SER A 277 27.93 16.04 -4.20
CA SER A 277 26.63 16.16 -3.56
C SER A 277 25.85 14.84 -3.68
N GLN A 278 24.65 14.78 -3.07
CA GLN A 278 23.74 13.65 -3.23
C GLN A 278 23.34 13.35 -4.70
N PHE A 279 23.53 14.30 -5.62
CA PHE A 279 23.19 14.14 -7.03
C PHE A 279 24.38 13.74 -7.91
N GLY A 280 25.61 13.74 -7.38
CA GLY A 280 26.83 13.42 -8.12
C GLY A 280 27.94 14.47 -7.92
N PHE A 281 28.84 14.57 -8.89
CA PHE A 281 29.96 15.52 -8.87
C PHE A 281 29.65 16.74 -9.74
N HIS A 282 29.99 17.92 -9.24
CA HIS A 282 29.69 19.21 -9.86
C HIS A 282 30.95 20.04 -10.08
N VAL A 283 31.01 20.74 -11.22
CA VAL A 283 31.84 21.95 -11.39
C VAL A 283 30.89 23.10 -11.58
N ILE A 284 31.07 24.15 -10.79
CA ILE A 284 30.12 25.24 -10.63
C ILE A 284 30.79 26.53 -11.10
N GLN A 285 30.09 27.34 -11.87
CA GLN A 285 30.46 28.72 -12.12
C GLN A 285 29.42 29.64 -11.50
N LEU A 286 29.88 30.58 -10.70
CA LEU A 286 29.03 31.70 -10.27
C LEU A 286 28.96 32.70 -11.41
N ILE A 287 27.76 33.03 -11.89
CA ILE A 287 27.59 33.98 -13.00
C ILE A 287 27.51 35.39 -12.43
N GLU A 288 26.52 35.66 -11.59
CA GLU A 288 26.31 36.97 -11.01
C GLU A 288 25.61 36.90 -9.64
N ARG A 289 25.72 37.99 -8.89
CA ARG A 289 25.03 38.22 -7.61
C ARG A 289 24.18 39.48 -7.71
N LYS A 290 22.94 39.41 -7.24
CA LYS A 290 21.99 40.53 -7.18
C LYS A 290 21.33 40.57 -5.81
N GLY A 291 21.87 41.38 -4.91
CA GLY A 291 21.41 41.44 -3.51
C GLY A 291 21.57 40.08 -2.83
N ASP A 292 20.46 39.52 -2.33
CA ASP A 292 20.42 38.22 -1.66
C ASP A 292 20.24 37.02 -2.61
N SER A 293 20.12 37.27 -3.92
CA SER A 293 20.05 36.22 -4.94
C SER A 293 21.33 36.12 -5.75
N TYR A 294 21.57 34.92 -6.29
CA TYR A 294 22.73 34.62 -7.12
C TYR A 294 22.34 33.64 -8.22
N SER A 295 23.03 33.69 -9.34
CA SER A 295 22.83 32.77 -10.44
C SER A 295 24.09 31.98 -10.74
N THR A 296 23.91 30.71 -11.07
CA THR A 296 25.01 29.78 -11.34
C THR A 296 24.75 29.00 -12.61
N ARG A 297 25.83 28.44 -13.14
CA ARG A 297 25.76 27.29 -14.04
C ARG A 297 26.65 26.17 -13.56
N HIS A 298 26.33 24.93 -13.94
CA HIS A 298 27.13 23.78 -13.55
C HIS A 298 27.24 22.70 -14.64
N ILE A 299 28.24 21.84 -14.48
CA ILE A 299 28.31 20.54 -15.14
C ILE A 299 28.16 19.48 -14.05
N LEU A 300 27.16 18.60 -14.17
CA LEU A 300 26.94 17.47 -13.28
C LEU A 300 27.38 16.17 -13.96
N LEU A 301 28.24 15.40 -13.32
CA LEU A 301 28.49 14.00 -13.68
C LEU A 301 28.11 13.09 -12.52
N LYS A 302 27.27 12.10 -12.82
CA LYS A 302 26.87 11.01 -11.93
C LYS A 302 27.84 9.85 -12.14
N PRO A 303 28.38 9.26 -11.07
CA PRO A 303 29.12 8.01 -11.20
C PRO A 303 28.23 6.95 -11.85
N GLU A 304 28.73 6.27 -12.89
CA GLU A 304 27.98 5.22 -13.56
C GLU A 304 27.66 4.09 -12.57
N THR A 305 26.38 3.93 -12.23
CA THR A 305 25.92 2.89 -11.30
C THR A 305 26.10 1.48 -11.86
N GLY A 306 26.27 1.34 -13.19
CA GLY A 306 26.51 0.07 -13.88
C GLY A 306 27.85 -0.61 -13.57
N THR A 307 28.73 0.04 -12.80
CA THR A 307 29.98 -0.54 -12.29
C THR A 307 30.07 -0.48 -10.76
N THR A 308 28.91 -0.56 -10.10
CA THR A 308 28.84 -0.76 -8.65
C THR A 308 29.63 -2.01 -8.25
N ASP A 309 30.53 -1.88 -7.29
CA ASP A 309 31.33 -3.01 -6.82
C ASP A 309 30.48 -3.86 -5.86
N THR A 310 29.60 -4.67 -6.44
CA THR A 310 28.85 -5.67 -5.69
C THR A 310 29.79 -6.66 -5.01
N ASN A 311 31.09 -6.74 -5.36
CA ASN A 311 32.00 -7.67 -4.70
C ASN A 311 32.23 -7.31 -3.24
N GLU A 312 32.34 -6.04 -2.87
CA GLU A 312 32.58 -5.70 -1.46
C GLU A 312 31.34 -5.96 -0.61
N ALA A 313 30.16 -5.52 -1.07
CA ALA A 313 28.88 -5.85 -0.44
C ALA A 313 28.67 -7.38 -0.36
N SER A 314 29.05 -8.12 -1.41
CA SER A 314 29.00 -9.60 -1.42
C SER A 314 29.98 -10.22 -0.44
N LYS A 315 31.22 -9.71 -0.32
CA LYS A 315 32.22 -10.19 0.65
C LYS A 315 31.77 -9.93 2.08
N GLU A 316 31.20 -8.76 2.36
CA GLU A 316 30.64 -8.43 3.67
C GLU A 316 29.52 -9.39 4.03
N LEU A 317 28.55 -9.58 3.13
CA LEU A 317 27.45 -10.51 3.35
C LEU A 317 27.90 -11.96 3.43
N ALA A 318 28.94 -12.37 2.70
CA ALA A 318 29.52 -13.71 2.79
C ALA A 318 30.15 -13.94 4.18
N LYS A 319 30.90 -12.97 4.71
CA LYS A 319 31.46 -13.04 6.08
C LYS A 319 30.35 -13.08 7.12
N LEU A 320 29.32 -12.25 6.95
CA LEU A 320 28.18 -12.20 7.87
C LEU A 320 27.42 -13.53 7.87
N ARG A 321 27.16 -14.09 6.68
CA ARG A 321 26.56 -15.41 6.50
C ARG A 321 27.33 -16.49 7.24
N LEU A 322 28.66 -16.54 7.10
CA LEU A 322 29.49 -17.53 7.81
C LEU A 322 29.36 -17.42 9.32
N ARG A 323 29.33 -16.19 9.86
CA ARG A 323 29.15 -15.95 11.31
C ARG A 323 27.78 -16.40 11.82
N VAL A 324 26.74 -16.23 11.01
CA VAL A 324 25.40 -16.71 11.36
C VAL A 324 25.33 -18.23 11.27
N MET A 325 25.94 -18.84 10.25
CA MET A 325 26.00 -20.30 10.11
C MET A 325 26.85 -20.99 11.19
N SER A 326 27.80 -20.28 11.79
CA SER A 326 28.61 -20.78 12.91
C SER A 326 28.03 -20.45 14.30
N ASP A 327 26.77 -20.01 14.35
CA ASP A 327 26.04 -19.61 15.58
C ASP A 327 26.72 -18.53 16.44
N SER A 328 27.74 -17.86 15.91
CA SER A 328 28.42 -16.74 16.59
C SER A 328 27.59 -15.45 16.61
N LEU A 329 26.55 -15.38 15.78
CA LEU A 329 25.65 -14.23 15.64
C LEU A 329 24.29 -14.70 15.11
N THR A 330 23.19 -14.34 15.79
CA THR A 330 21.85 -14.65 15.27
C THR A 330 21.54 -13.85 14.00
N PHE A 331 20.74 -14.41 13.09
CA PHE A 331 20.31 -13.70 11.88
C PHE A 331 19.60 -12.38 12.22
N ALA A 332 18.73 -12.38 13.22
CA ALA A 332 17.99 -11.20 13.65
C ALA A 332 18.92 -10.05 14.11
N LYS A 333 19.98 -10.37 14.88
CA LYS A 333 20.96 -9.38 15.30
C LYS A 333 21.81 -8.90 14.11
N ALA A 334 22.22 -9.82 13.25
CA ALA A 334 22.94 -9.50 12.01
C ALA A 334 22.16 -8.51 11.14
N ALA A 335 20.85 -8.76 10.95
CA ALA A 335 19.96 -7.88 10.19
C ALA A 335 19.83 -6.51 10.83
N LYS A 336 19.57 -6.46 12.14
CA LYS A 336 19.42 -5.19 12.88
C LYS A 336 20.67 -4.31 12.78
N ASP A 337 21.85 -4.91 12.91
CA ASP A 337 23.10 -4.15 13.01
C ASP A 337 23.71 -3.79 11.65
N ASN A 338 23.48 -4.62 10.63
CA ASN A 338 24.24 -4.55 9.38
C ASN A 338 23.38 -4.30 8.15
N SER A 339 22.06 -4.48 8.22
CA SER A 339 21.21 -4.30 7.04
C SER A 339 21.01 -2.81 6.72
N ASP A 340 21.17 -2.48 5.44
CA ASP A 340 20.80 -1.19 4.87
C ASP A 340 19.29 -1.11 4.58
N ASP A 341 18.57 -2.23 4.61
CA ASP A 341 17.11 -2.27 4.59
C ASP A 341 16.54 -1.91 5.97
N LYS A 342 16.12 -0.66 6.11
CA LYS A 342 15.55 -0.12 7.35
C LYS A 342 14.15 -0.65 7.66
N LEU A 343 13.39 -1.08 6.65
CA LEU A 343 12.02 -1.59 6.85
C LEU A 343 12.04 -2.92 7.62
N THR A 344 12.96 -3.82 7.26
CA THR A 344 13.00 -5.16 7.85
C THR A 344 14.00 -5.28 9.00
N SER A 345 15.06 -4.45 9.03
CA SER A 345 16.13 -4.54 10.05
C SER A 345 15.61 -4.48 11.49
N GLY A 346 14.58 -3.66 11.76
CA GLY A 346 13.95 -3.53 13.08
C GLY A 346 13.22 -4.80 13.54
N ASN A 347 12.72 -5.60 12.59
CA ASN A 347 12.01 -6.85 12.84
C ASN A 347 12.91 -8.09 12.59
N GLY A 348 14.20 -7.96 12.89
CA GLY A 348 15.17 -9.06 12.72
C GLY A 348 15.39 -9.47 11.26
N GLY A 349 15.09 -8.59 10.31
CA GLY A 349 15.21 -8.84 8.88
C GLY A 349 14.03 -9.58 8.26
N LEU A 350 12.99 -9.93 9.03
CA LEU A 350 11.84 -10.68 8.49
C LEU A 350 11.00 -9.80 7.57
N LEU A 351 10.71 -10.33 6.38
CA LEU A 351 9.77 -9.73 5.45
C LEU A 351 8.36 -9.77 6.07
N GLN A 352 7.58 -8.73 5.79
CA GLN A 352 6.20 -8.61 6.27
C GLN A 352 5.22 -8.65 5.11
N ASN A 353 4.10 -9.32 5.34
CA ASN A 353 2.97 -9.32 4.44
C ASN A 353 2.39 -7.91 4.38
N ARG A 354 2.27 -7.36 3.17
CA ARG A 354 1.78 -6.00 2.96
C ARG A 354 0.30 -5.81 3.37
N ARG A 355 -0.47 -6.91 3.48
CA ARG A 355 -1.90 -6.86 3.82
C ARG A 355 -2.17 -6.80 5.32
N ASP A 356 -1.43 -7.57 6.12
CA ASP A 356 -1.71 -7.76 7.55
C ASP A 356 -0.49 -7.56 8.47
N ALA A 357 0.66 -7.16 7.90
CA ALA A 357 1.93 -6.97 8.60
C ALA A 357 2.49 -8.21 9.32
N SER A 358 1.91 -9.41 9.09
CA SER A 358 2.44 -10.67 9.60
C SER A 358 3.74 -11.07 8.92
N THR A 359 4.53 -11.96 9.52
CA THR A 359 5.78 -12.49 8.90
C THR A 359 5.53 -13.68 7.97
N TYR A 360 4.29 -14.17 7.89
CA TYR A 360 3.89 -15.28 7.05
C TYR A 360 3.51 -14.79 5.66
N LEU A 361 4.25 -15.24 4.67
CA LEU A 361 4.10 -14.84 3.27
C LEU A 361 3.61 -16.03 2.44
N PRO A 362 2.42 -15.95 1.84
CA PRO A 362 1.99 -16.92 0.85
C PRO A 362 2.98 -16.98 -0.33
N LEU A 363 3.29 -18.19 -0.82
CA LEU A 363 4.27 -18.37 -1.91
C LEU A 363 3.91 -17.58 -3.18
N ASP A 364 2.63 -17.42 -3.47
CA ASP A 364 2.10 -16.67 -4.62
C ASP A 364 2.26 -15.14 -4.49
N GLN A 365 2.59 -14.65 -3.29
CA GLN A 365 2.83 -13.23 -3.01
C GLN A 365 4.33 -12.88 -2.90
N LEU A 366 5.22 -13.85 -3.07
CA LEU A 366 6.66 -13.61 -3.05
C LEU A 366 7.15 -12.99 -4.35
N ASP A 367 8.18 -12.15 -4.23
CA ASP A 367 9.01 -11.75 -5.37
C ASP A 367 9.57 -13.01 -6.07
N PRO A 368 9.46 -13.13 -7.41
CA PRO A 368 9.91 -14.33 -8.12
C PRO A 368 11.35 -14.72 -7.82
N ALA A 369 12.26 -13.75 -7.66
CA ALA A 369 13.66 -14.05 -7.34
C ALA A 369 13.84 -14.60 -5.91
N ILE A 370 13.02 -14.15 -4.95
CA ILE A 370 12.97 -14.77 -3.62
C ILE A 370 12.45 -16.20 -3.72
N PHE A 371 11.33 -16.40 -4.40
CA PHE A 371 10.70 -17.71 -4.58
C PHE A 371 11.68 -18.75 -5.13
N PHE A 372 12.30 -18.48 -6.29
CA PHE A 372 13.24 -19.40 -6.91
C PHE A 372 14.48 -19.69 -6.05
N THR A 373 14.89 -18.73 -5.22
CA THR A 373 16.00 -18.95 -4.29
C THR A 373 15.58 -19.91 -3.18
N ILE A 374 14.48 -19.61 -2.48
CA ILE A 374 14.08 -20.37 -1.30
C ILE A 374 13.53 -21.75 -1.63
N ASP A 375 13.02 -21.98 -2.84
CA ASP A 375 12.52 -23.28 -3.31
C ASP A 375 13.62 -24.36 -3.25
N THR A 376 14.88 -23.96 -3.44
CA THR A 376 16.05 -24.85 -3.35
C THR A 376 16.65 -24.92 -1.94
N MET A 377 16.15 -24.14 -0.99
CA MET A 377 16.70 -24.00 0.35
C MET A 377 16.00 -24.94 1.35
N LYS A 378 16.77 -25.41 2.34
CA LYS A 378 16.23 -26.06 3.53
C LYS A 378 15.84 -25.02 4.57
N VAL A 379 14.77 -25.27 5.31
CA VAL A 379 14.39 -24.46 6.48
C VAL A 379 15.58 -24.35 7.44
N GLY A 380 15.85 -23.13 7.91
CA GLY A 380 17.02 -22.77 8.72
C GLY A 380 18.26 -22.35 7.92
N SER A 381 18.28 -22.50 6.59
CA SER A 381 19.46 -22.18 5.78
C SER A 381 19.49 -20.72 5.32
N ILE A 382 20.68 -20.27 4.91
CA ILE A 382 20.94 -18.92 4.41
C ILE A 382 21.53 -19.00 3.00
N SER A 383 20.95 -18.25 2.06
CA SER A 383 21.40 -18.16 0.68
C SER A 383 22.83 -17.60 0.60
N PRO A 384 23.59 -17.86 -0.46
CA PRO A 384 24.75 -17.04 -0.79
C PRO A 384 24.32 -15.58 -1.05
N PRO A 385 25.25 -14.61 -1.07
CA PRO A 385 24.95 -13.25 -1.49
C PRO A 385 24.41 -13.22 -2.92
N LEU A 386 23.28 -12.54 -3.11
CA LEU A 386 22.57 -12.43 -4.38
C LEU A 386 22.50 -10.96 -4.81
N PRO A 387 22.79 -10.63 -6.07
CA PRO A 387 22.55 -9.30 -6.58
C PRO A 387 21.05 -8.98 -6.50
N TYR A 388 20.75 -7.74 -6.16
CA TYR A 388 19.41 -7.26 -5.92
C TYR A 388 19.33 -5.79 -6.30
N ARG A 389 18.19 -5.33 -6.80
CA ARG A 389 17.93 -3.90 -7.03
C ARG A 389 16.82 -3.46 -6.09
N THR A 390 17.10 -2.47 -5.27
CA THR A 390 16.15 -1.94 -4.29
C THR A 390 14.96 -1.26 -4.99
N GLU A 391 13.85 -1.06 -4.28
CA GLU A 391 12.66 -0.39 -4.83
C GLU A 391 12.96 1.06 -5.28
N ASP A 392 13.90 1.75 -4.63
CA ASP A 392 14.39 3.09 -5.03
C ASP A 392 15.44 3.03 -6.16
N GLY A 393 15.66 1.85 -6.76
CA GLY A 393 16.47 1.66 -7.96
C GLY A 393 17.97 1.60 -7.74
N LYS A 394 18.45 1.42 -6.50
CA LYS A 394 19.88 1.25 -6.20
C LYS A 394 20.30 -0.19 -6.38
N ASP A 395 21.52 -0.38 -6.87
CA ASP A 395 22.13 -1.70 -6.91
C ASP A 395 22.57 -2.12 -5.50
N ALA A 396 22.25 -3.35 -5.13
CA ALA A 396 22.47 -3.90 -3.80
C ALA A 396 22.80 -5.40 -3.90
N VAL A 397 23.20 -5.96 -2.77
CA VAL A 397 23.36 -7.40 -2.58
C VAL A 397 22.54 -7.79 -1.37
N ARG A 398 21.90 -8.95 -1.40
CA ARG A 398 21.13 -9.49 -0.28
C ARG A 398 21.50 -10.93 0.03
N ILE A 399 21.33 -11.34 1.28
CA ILE A 399 21.24 -12.75 1.67
C ILE A 399 19.84 -13.02 2.21
N LEU A 400 19.29 -14.18 1.90
CA LEU A 400 17.98 -14.62 2.34
C LEU A 400 18.11 -15.74 3.37
N TYR A 401 17.27 -15.71 4.39
CA TYR A 401 17.15 -16.73 5.43
C TYR A 401 15.76 -17.33 5.38
N LEU A 402 15.68 -18.64 5.11
CA LEU A 402 14.41 -19.35 5.16
C LEU A 402 14.15 -19.81 6.60
N LYS A 403 13.34 -19.07 7.34
CA LYS A 403 13.06 -19.36 8.76
C LYS A 403 12.08 -20.51 8.93
N SER A 404 11.01 -20.53 8.13
CA SER A 404 9.98 -21.56 8.16
C SER A 404 9.32 -21.69 6.77
N ASN A 405 8.79 -22.88 6.49
CA ASN A 405 7.98 -23.17 5.30
C ASN A 405 6.87 -24.13 5.73
N SER A 406 5.61 -23.68 5.63
CA SER A 406 4.45 -24.53 5.87
C SER A 406 4.03 -25.19 4.56
N PRO A 407 3.83 -26.52 4.53
CA PRO A 407 3.24 -27.17 3.37
C PRO A 407 1.79 -26.70 3.20
N PRO A 408 1.23 -26.73 1.98
CA PRO A 408 -0.17 -26.42 1.78
C PRO A 408 -1.03 -27.41 2.56
N HIS A 409 -2.03 -26.92 3.28
CA HIS A 409 -2.87 -27.76 4.12
C HIS A 409 -4.29 -27.22 4.20
N GLN A 410 -5.24 -28.10 4.52
CA GLN A 410 -6.54 -27.67 4.96
C GLN A 410 -6.42 -27.08 6.36
N ALA A 411 -7.16 -26.00 6.62
CA ALA A 411 -7.18 -25.29 7.89
C ALA A 411 -7.30 -26.28 9.06
N ASN A 412 -6.44 -26.14 10.06
CA ASN A 412 -6.48 -27.02 11.23
C ASN A 412 -6.16 -26.26 12.53
N LEU A 413 -6.59 -26.82 13.67
CA LEU A 413 -6.45 -26.15 14.96
C LEU A 413 -5.01 -26.12 15.51
N ASN A 414 -4.09 -26.92 14.97
CA ASN A 414 -2.71 -26.94 15.42
C ASN A 414 -1.92 -25.81 14.77
N ASP A 415 -2.06 -25.66 13.45
CA ASP A 415 -1.28 -24.72 12.65
C ASP A 415 -1.95 -23.34 12.55
N ASP A 416 -3.29 -23.29 12.51
CA ASP A 416 -4.04 -22.07 12.17
C ASP A 416 -4.88 -21.50 13.32
N TYR A 417 -4.59 -21.87 14.57
CA TYR A 417 -5.43 -21.49 15.72
C TYR A 417 -5.75 -19.99 15.76
N GLN A 418 -4.77 -19.12 15.49
CA GLN A 418 -4.97 -17.66 15.50
C GLN A 418 -5.92 -17.19 14.39
N LYS A 419 -5.78 -17.72 13.17
CA LYS A 419 -6.66 -17.41 12.03
C LYS A 419 -8.09 -17.89 12.32
N ILE A 420 -8.24 -19.11 12.83
CA ILE A 420 -9.53 -19.70 13.19
C ILE A 420 -10.17 -18.93 14.36
N ALA A 421 -9.39 -18.51 15.36
CA ALA A 421 -9.87 -17.71 16.48
C ALA A 421 -10.35 -16.33 16.04
N ALA A 422 -9.64 -15.67 15.11
CA ALA A 422 -10.08 -14.41 14.52
C ALA A 422 -11.39 -14.57 13.73
N ALA A 423 -11.52 -15.64 12.94
CA ALA A 423 -12.75 -15.94 12.21
C ALA A 423 -13.93 -16.25 13.15
N ALA A 424 -13.70 -17.03 14.21
CA ALA A 424 -14.70 -17.33 15.24
C ALA A 424 -15.14 -16.07 15.99
N LEU A 425 -14.19 -15.18 16.33
CA LEU A 425 -14.47 -13.89 16.93
C LEU A 425 -15.34 -13.02 16.02
N ASN A 426 -14.98 -12.91 14.74
CA ASN A 426 -15.75 -12.15 13.76
C ASN A 426 -17.18 -12.71 13.60
N GLN A 427 -17.34 -14.04 13.51
CA GLN A 427 -18.68 -14.63 13.47
C GLN A 427 -19.49 -14.32 14.74
N LYS A 428 -18.87 -14.36 15.91
CA LYS A 428 -19.54 -14.05 17.19
C LYS A 428 -19.92 -12.58 17.28
N LYS A 429 -19.07 -11.67 16.79
CA LYS A 429 -19.38 -10.23 16.68
C LYS A 429 -20.56 -9.98 15.74
N ASN A 430 -20.58 -10.62 14.57
CA ASN A 430 -21.69 -10.49 13.62
C ASN A 430 -23.01 -10.97 14.24
N LYS A 431 -23.01 -12.11 14.95
CA LYS A 431 -24.22 -12.58 15.68
C LYS A 431 -24.70 -11.60 16.75
N ALA A 432 -23.79 -10.91 17.43
CA ALA A 432 -24.16 -9.89 18.41
C ALA A 432 -24.82 -8.68 17.73
N LEU A 433 -24.30 -8.27 16.57
CA LEU A 433 -24.91 -7.22 15.74
C LEU A 433 -26.29 -7.65 15.22
N ASP A 434 -26.42 -8.86 14.68
CA ASP A 434 -27.69 -9.39 14.18
C ASP A 434 -28.77 -9.43 15.28
N ALA A 435 -28.40 -9.92 16.47
CA ALA A 435 -29.28 -9.93 17.63
C ALA A 435 -29.68 -8.50 18.05
N TRP A 436 -28.73 -7.56 18.01
CA TRP A 436 -29.00 -6.16 18.30
C TRP A 436 -29.98 -5.54 17.27
N PHE A 437 -29.80 -5.81 15.97
CA PHE A 437 -30.72 -5.36 14.93
C PHE A 437 -32.11 -5.94 15.09
N ALA A 438 -32.22 -7.24 15.38
CA ALA A 438 -33.49 -7.92 15.60
C ALA A 438 -34.28 -7.32 16.78
N LEU A 439 -33.59 -6.88 17.83
CA LEU A 439 -34.19 -6.21 18.99
C LEU A 439 -34.64 -4.77 18.68
N ASN A 440 -33.86 -4.04 17.86
CA ASN A 440 -34.08 -2.60 17.66
C ASN A 440 -34.91 -2.26 16.42
N ARG A 441 -35.13 -3.19 15.49
CA ARG A 441 -35.91 -2.93 14.25
C ARG A 441 -37.33 -2.38 14.46
N GLY A 442 -37.97 -2.73 15.58
CA GLY A 442 -39.32 -2.26 15.93
C GLY A 442 -39.35 -0.98 16.78
N THR A 443 -38.18 -0.41 17.07
CA THR A 443 -38.05 0.79 17.92
C THR A 443 -37.93 2.08 17.11
N VAL A 444 -37.88 1.96 15.78
CA VAL A 444 -37.74 3.07 14.83
C VAL A 444 -38.94 3.10 13.89
N TYR A 445 -39.28 4.28 13.40
CA TYR A 445 -40.27 4.46 12.35
C TYR A 445 -39.65 4.22 10.97
N LEU A 446 -40.25 3.32 10.17
CA LEU A 446 -39.81 3.02 8.81
C LEU A 446 -40.88 3.44 7.79
N GLU A 447 -40.47 4.28 6.85
CA GLU A 447 -41.24 4.64 5.66
C GLU A 447 -40.47 4.18 4.42
N VAL A 448 -41.16 3.53 3.47
CA VAL A 448 -40.55 2.98 2.25
C VAL A 448 -41.39 3.41 1.06
N ASP A 449 -40.72 3.83 -0.01
CA ASP A 449 -41.40 4.17 -1.25
C ASP A 449 -42.17 2.96 -1.81
N PRO A 450 -43.40 3.14 -2.34
CA PRO A 450 -44.22 2.04 -2.87
C PRO A 450 -43.51 1.13 -3.88
N GLU A 451 -42.57 1.65 -4.67
CA GLU A 451 -41.76 0.86 -5.62
C GLU A 451 -40.95 -0.24 -4.91
N TYR A 452 -40.56 0.00 -3.65
CA TYR A 452 -39.70 -0.89 -2.86
C TYR A 452 -40.42 -1.56 -1.69
N ALA A 453 -41.74 -1.41 -1.57
CA ALA A 453 -42.53 -2.02 -0.49
C ALA A 453 -42.37 -3.55 -0.41
N GLY A 454 -42.08 -4.21 -1.54
CA GLY A 454 -41.81 -5.65 -1.62
C GLY A 454 -40.46 -6.11 -1.04
N CYS A 455 -39.51 -5.20 -0.78
CA CYS A 455 -38.15 -5.56 -0.35
C CYS A 455 -38.03 -5.93 1.14
N GLN A 456 -39.08 -5.74 1.95
CA GLN A 456 -39.11 -6.13 3.37
C GLN A 456 -37.88 -5.67 4.20
N LEU A 457 -37.52 -4.38 4.12
CA LEU A 457 -36.21 -3.84 4.51
C LEU A 457 -35.71 -4.15 5.93
N LEU A 458 -36.60 -4.30 6.92
CA LEU A 458 -36.22 -4.62 8.31
C LEU A 458 -36.76 -5.97 8.79
N ASN A 459 -37.33 -6.79 7.91
CA ASN A 459 -37.72 -8.17 8.25
C ASN A 459 -36.54 -9.14 8.09
N SER A 460 -36.62 -10.28 8.77
CA SER A 460 -35.52 -11.25 8.85
C SER A 460 -35.19 -11.84 7.50
N ILE A 461 -33.89 -11.91 7.19
CA ILE A 461 -33.34 -12.88 6.25
C ILE A 461 -33.53 -14.25 6.92
N ASN A 462 -34.43 -15.07 6.39
CA ASN A 462 -34.51 -16.49 6.77
C ASN A 462 -33.37 -17.28 6.14
#